data_AF-A0A7V0SS72-F1
#
_entry.id   AF-A0A7V0SS72-F1
#
_cell.length_a   1.000
_cell.length_b   1.000
_cell.length_c   1.000
_cell.angle_alpha   90.00
_cell.angle_beta   90.00
_cell.angle_gamma   90.00
#
_symmetry.space_group_name_H-M   'P 1'
#
loop_
_entity.id
_entity.type
_entity.pdbx_description
1 polymer ?
#
loop_
_entity_poly.entity_id
_entity_poly.type
_entity_poly.pdbx_seq_one_letter_code
_entity_poly.pdbx_strand_id
1 'polypeptide(L)'
;MKIAKKLIASAIISLLIGIAVATPLLASELNIRPWVKHVQGPTADFDLDVIYANFTAQNPDVPITETSGPTINYFAVVNVTNPSDYPAQLLMTDFWAGQKIVNTTGQAPFGVTDGNWSIGSGWEAEGVWLDGIWYNVTWVDGSYPHFDENGTITESPFPAPSNIGHWMEGVQLYEITIHNNLGTTTNIYLNMNGTWTDVTGKITVDRPEGQCYTMSGTVADYMLLFQPDKNSTLNDSGFGYCSTKNIWVGEDTFDNLFTPGQSRLIVVTGSWDVRKPWANVNPVDILENGSLWLKVDTHNSLVMNPELGDNTFLDTWSDTTLIQQITLTKIGNNYIYNKALLDNQIFQLDQYGVEAFIT
;
A
#
# COMPACT_ATOMS: atom_id res chain seq x y z
N MET A 1 -62.01 26.55 -40.44
CA MET A 1 -61.35 25.23 -40.60
C MET A 1 -59.91 25.28 -41.16
N LYS A 2 -59.57 26.14 -42.15
CA LYS A 2 -58.21 26.19 -42.72
C LYS A 2 -57.12 26.71 -41.76
N ILE A 3 -57.46 27.64 -40.87
CA ILE A 3 -56.50 28.23 -39.91
C ILE A 3 -56.11 27.23 -38.81
N ALA A 4 -57.08 26.48 -38.26
CA ALA A 4 -56.84 25.46 -37.25
C ALA A 4 -55.90 24.34 -37.76
N LYS A 5 -56.07 23.89 -39.01
CA LYS A 5 -55.17 22.90 -39.63
C LYS A 5 -53.74 23.41 -39.77
N LYS A 6 -53.55 24.70 -40.07
CA LYS A 6 -52.22 25.32 -40.16
C LYS A 6 -51.54 25.42 -38.78
N LEU A 7 -52.30 25.80 -37.74
CA LEU A 7 -51.77 25.87 -36.38
C LEU A 7 -51.35 24.50 -35.84
N ILE A 8 -52.15 23.45 -36.07
CA ILE A 8 -51.81 22.08 -35.68
C ILE A 8 -50.55 21.61 -36.42
N ALA A 9 -50.45 21.85 -37.73
CA ALA A 9 -49.26 21.50 -38.50
C ALA A 9 -48.01 22.24 -38.00
N SER A 10 -48.11 23.53 -37.69
CA SER A 10 -47.00 24.30 -37.09
C SER A 10 -46.59 23.76 -35.73
N ALA A 11 -47.53 23.40 -34.86
CA ALA A 11 -47.23 22.83 -33.54
C ALA A 11 -46.52 21.48 -33.65
N ILE A 12 -46.96 20.61 -34.57
CA ILE A 12 -46.31 19.32 -34.82
C ILE A 12 -44.89 19.53 -35.35
N ILE A 13 -44.68 20.46 -36.29
CA ILE A 13 -43.35 20.76 -36.82
C ILE A 13 -42.43 21.34 -35.73
N SER A 14 -42.93 22.25 -34.90
CA SER A 14 -42.16 22.79 -33.76
C SER A 14 -41.80 21.70 -32.74
N LEU A 15 -42.71 20.77 -32.45
CA LEU A 15 -42.43 19.63 -31.58
C LEU A 15 -41.40 18.68 -32.19
N LEU A 16 -41.51 18.37 -33.48
CA LEU A 16 -40.56 17.50 -34.18
C LEU A 16 -39.16 18.12 -34.28
N ILE A 17 -39.06 19.42 -34.51
CA ILE A 17 -37.78 20.14 -34.48
C ILE A 17 -37.23 20.17 -33.05
N GLY A 18 -38.07 20.41 -32.04
CA GLY A 18 -37.67 20.36 -30.65
C GLY A 18 -37.12 19.00 -30.24
N ILE A 19 -37.79 17.91 -30.64
CA ILE A 19 -37.30 16.54 -30.45
C ILE A 19 -36.02 16.35 -31.24
N ALA A 20 -35.99 16.61 -32.56
CA ALA A 20 -34.80 16.38 -33.40
C ALA A 20 -33.55 17.17 -32.96
N VAL A 21 -33.70 18.30 -32.28
CA VAL A 21 -32.58 19.08 -31.72
C VAL A 21 -32.22 18.64 -30.30
N ALA A 22 -33.18 18.16 -29.50
CA ALA A 22 -32.93 17.64 -28.16
C ALA A 22 -32.40 16.19 -28.17
N THR A 23 -32.80 15.36 -29.15
CA THR A 23 -32.39 13.95 -29.23
C THR A 23 -30.88 13.80 -29.39
N PRO A 24 -30.15 14.59 -30.20
CA PRO A 24 -28.68 14.52 -30.26
C PRO A 24 -27.97 14.96 -28.96
N LEU A 25 -28.61 15.82 -28.16
CA LEU A 25 -28.12 16.20 -26.82
C LEU A 25 -28.36 15.09 -25.78
N LEU A 26 -29.39 14.27 -25.97
CA LEU A 26 -29.68 13.08 -25.17
C LEU A 26 -28.95 11.82 -25.67
N ALA A 27 -28.53 11.82 -26.94
CA ALA A 27 -27.88 10.71 -27.63
C ALA A 27 -26.42 10.99 -27.98
N SER A 28 -25.79 12.03 -27.41
CA SER A 28 -24.33 12.01 -27.30
C SER A 28 -24.02 10.84 -26.37
N GLU A 29 -23.67 9.71 -26.96
CA GLU A 29 -23.33 8.49 -26.24
C GLU A 29 -22.29 8.86 -25.19
N LEU A 30 -22.71 8.87 -23.93
CA LEU A 30 -21.82 9.05 -22.81
C LEU A 30 -20.86 7.86 -22.91
N ASN A 31 -19.60 8.12 -23.26
CA ASN A 31 -18.60 7.07 -23.29
C ASN A 31 -18.24 6.75 -21.84
N ILE A 32 -19.01 5.83 -21.25
CA ILE A 32 -18.81 5.33 -19.90
C ILE A 32 -17.80 4.21 -19.98
N ARG A 33 -16.68 4.37 -19.28
CA ARG A 33 -15.72 3.28 -19.10
C ARG A 33 -16.37 2.20 -18.23
N PRO A 34 -16.41 0.94 -18.68
CA PRO A 34 -17.01 -0.13 -17.89
C PRO A 34 -16.21 -0.38 -16.61
N TRP A 35 -16.89 -0.88 -15.58
CA TRP A 35 -16.25 -1.23 -14.32
C TRP A 35 -15.30 -2.41 -14.56
N VAL A 36 -14.07 -2.29 -14.06
CA VAL A 36 -13.12 -3.39 -14.05
C VAL A 36 -13.44 -4.25 -12.83
N LYS A 37 -14.05 -5.41 -13.06
CA LYS A 37 -14.46 -6.28 -11.97
C LYS A 37 -13.28 -7.14 -11.53
N HIS A 38 -12.82 -6.94 -10.31
CA HIS A 38 -11.87 -7.85 -9.67
C HIS A 38 -12.65 -8.95 -8.94
N VAL A 39 -12.40 -10.21 -9.30
CA VAL A 39 -12.94 -11.38 -8.58
C VAL A 39 -11.79 -12.07 -7.89
N GLN A 40 -11.93 -12.29 -6.59
CA GLN A 40 -10.91 -12.98 -5.82
C GLN A 40 -10.67 -14.38 -6.40
N GLY A 41 -9.43 -14.61 -6.82
CA GLY A 41 -8.91 -15.89 -7.26
C GLY A 41 -8.14 -16.63 -6.16
N PRO A 42 -7.55 -17.79 -6.51
CA PRO A 42 -6.58 -18.44 -5.63
C PRO A 42 -5.40 -17.51 -5.37
N THR A 43 -4.85 -17.59 -4.16
CA THR A 43 -3.68 -16.83 -3.70
C THR A 43 -2.53 -17.78 -3.38
N ALA A 44 -1.31 -17.25 -3.30
CA ALA A 44 -0.15 -18.07 -2.94
C ALA A 44 0.04 -18.21 -1.43
N ASP A 45 -0.42 -17.23 -0.64
CA ASP A 45 -0.31 -17.13 0.82
C ASP A 45 1.07 -17.61 1.32
N PHE A 46 2.11 -16.85 0.99
CA PHE A 46 3.50 -17.24 1.27
C PHE A 46 3.73 -17.53 2.76
N ASP A 47 4.45 -18.60 3.08
CA ASP A 47 4.86 -18.89 4.46
C ASP A 47 6.20 -18.23 4.76
N LEU A 48 6.30 -17.57 5.91
CA LEU A 48 7.41 -16.70 6.30
C LEU A 48 8.00 -17.16 7.65
N ASP A 49 9.33 -17.32 7.72
CA ASP A 49 10.05 -17.50 8.99
C ASP A 49 11.34 -16.67 8.96
N VAL A 50 11.54 -15.79 9.95
CA VAL A 50 12.87 -15.17 10.12
C VAL A 50 13.77 -16.22 10.76
N ILE A 51 14.81 -16.62 10.03
CA ILE A 51 15.74 -17.66 10.49
C ILE A 51 17.03 -17.09 11.07
N TYR A 52 17.34 -15.83 10.72
CA TYR A 52 18.52 -15.13 11.20
C TYR A 52 18.28 -13.62 11.17
N ALA A 53 18.77 -12.91 12.20
CA ALA A 53 18.89 -11.46 12.19
C ALA A 53 20.13 -11.05 12.98
N ASN A 54 20.93 -10.14 12.42
CA ASN A 54 22.04 -9.52 13.10
C ASN A 54 21.90 -8.01 13.01
N PHE A 55 21.95 -7.34 14.15
CA PHE A 55 21.99 -5.89 14.27
C PHE A 55 23.35 -5.49 14.83
N THR A 56 24.07 -4.62 14.12
CA THR A 56 25.39 -4.12 14.54
C THR A 56 25.29 -2.64 14.87
N ALA A 57 25.54 -2.30 16.14
CA ALA A 57 25.62 -0.91 16.56
C ALA A 57 27.02 -0.34 16.26
N GLN A 58 27.08 0.68 15.40
CA GLN A 58 28.28 1.47 15.14
C GLN A 58 28.23 2.77 15.95
N ASN A 59 29.34 3.09 16.58
CA ASN A 59 29.49 4.25 17.46
C ASN A 59 28.38 4.34 18.53
N PRO A 60 28.13 3.25 19.30
CA PRO A 60 27.00 3.17 20.23
C PRO A 60 27.01 4.25 21.31
N ASP A 61 28.18 4.80 21.63
CA ASP A 61 28.38 5.82 22.65
C ASP A 61 28.14 7.26 22.14
N VAL A 62 27.89 7.45 20.83
CA VAL A 62 27.64 8.78 20.27
C VAL A 62 26.24 9.25 20.69
N PRO A 63 26.13 10.41 21.39
CA PRO A 63 24.84 10.92 21.81
C PRO A 63 23.92 11.24 20.63
N ILE A 64 22.64 10.91 20.77
CA ILE A 64 21.62 11.25 19.78
C ILE A 64 21.36 12.76 19.84
N THR A 65 21.69 13.44 18.74
CA THR A 65 21.48 14.86 18.48
C THR A 65 20.84 15.03 17.11
N GLU A 66 20.50 16.25 16.69
CA GLU A 66 19.86 16.48 15.39
C GLU A 66 20.75 16.08 14.20
N THR A 67 22.06 16.06 14.39
CA THR A 67 23.05 15.85 13.33
C THR A 67 23.96 14.64 13.58
N SER A 68 23.78 13.93 14.69
CA SER A 68 24.68 12.85 15.10
C SER A 68 23.95 11.83 15.97
N GLY A 69 24.41 10.59 15.94
CA GLY A 69 23.97 9.49 16.78
C GLY A 69 24.59 8.18 16.32
N PRO A 70 24.20 7.04 16.91
CA PRO A 70 24.68 5.74 16.47
C PRO A 70 24.11 5.38 15.10
N THR A 71 24.80 4.49 14.40
CA THR A 71 24.30 3.87 13.16
C THR A 71 24.00 2.41 13.44
N ILE A 72 22.80 1.94 13.11
CA ILE A 72 22.41 0.54 13.22
C ILE A 72 22.48 -0.09 11.84
N ASN A 73 23.43 -1.00 11.63
CA ASN A 73 23.41 -1.87 10.45
C ASN A 73 22.64 -3.13 10.77
N TYR A 74 21.90 -3.66 9.79
CA TYR A 74 21.18 -4.91 9.97
C TYR A 74 21.34 -5.84 8.77
N PHE A 75 21.31 -7.12 9.09
CA PHE A 75 21.29 -8.23 8.14
C PHE A 75 20.29 -9.26 8.65
N ALA A 76 19.15 -9.38 7.97
CA ALA A 76 18.10 -10.34 8.27
C ALA A 76 17.94 -11.32 7.11
N VAL A 77 17.64 -12.57 7.44
CA VAL A 77 17.35 -13.63 6.47
C VAL A 77 15.98 -14.22 6.78
N VAL A 78 15.10 -14.12 5.81
CA VAL A 78 13.73 -14.61 5.85
C VAL A 78 13.63 -15.82 4.94
N ASN A 79 13.21 -16.96 5.50
CA ASN A 79 12.78 -18.07 4.69
C ASN A 79 11.39 -17.76 4.13
N VAL A 80 11.29 -17.65 2.81
CA VAL A 80 10.05 -17.40 2.08
C VAL A 80 9.69 -18.67 1.35
N THR A 81 8.51 -19.21 1.61
CA THR A 81 8.04 -20.46 0.99
C THR A 81 6.74 -20.20 0.24
N ASN A 82 6.63 -20.72 -0.98
CA ASN A 82 5.38 -20.77 -1.72
C ASN A 82 4.67 -22.10 -1.40
N PRO A 83 3.65 -22.14 -0.52
CA PRO A 83 2.93 -23.37 -0.20
C PRO A 83 1.87 -23.73 -1.24
N SER A 84 1.57 -22.85 -2.19
CA SER A 84 0.50 -23.06 -3.17
C SER A 84 0.88 -24.08 -4.25
N ASP A 85 -0.15 -24.61 -4.92
CA ASP A 85 0.01 -25.53 -6.06
C ASP A 85 0.39 -24.80 -7.37
N TYR A 86 0.56 -23.47 -7.32
CA TYR A 86 0.81 -22.63 -8.49
C TYR A 86 2.13 -21.86 -8.38
N PRO A 87 2.81 -21.58 -9.51
CA PRO A 87 3.93 -20.64 -9.50
C PRO A 87 3.47 -19.25 -9.07
N ALA A 88 4.29 -18.58 -8.27
CA ALA A 88 3.99 -17.27 -7.70
C ALA A 88 5.19 -16.34 -7.78
N GLN A 89 4.94 -15.05 -7.95
CA GLN A 89 5.96 -14.00 -7.96
C GLN A 89 5.97 -13.25 -6.64
N LEU A 90 7.15 -13.10 -6.06
CA LEU A 90 7.40 -12.18 -4.94
C LEU A 90 7.55 -10.76 -5.48
N LEU A 91 6.64 -9.87 -5.10
CA LEU A 91 6.59 -8.48 -5.59
C LEU A 91 7.22 -7.51 -4.59
N MET A 92 7.12 -7.81 -3.30
CA MET A 92 7.67 -6.99 -2.24
C MET A 92 8.05 -7.83 -1.02
N THR A 93 9.06 -7.39 -0.29
CA THR A 93 9.32 -7.85 1.09
C THR A 93 9.65 -6.64 1.95
N ASP A 94 8.82 -6.38 2.95
CA ASP A 94 9.01 -5.32 3.94
C ASP A 94 9.42 -5.93 5.29
N PHE A 95 10.40 -5.34 5.95
CA PHE A 95 11.00 -5.83 7.19
C PHE A 95 11.10 -4.71 8.22
N TRP A 96 10.42 -4.89 9.35
CA TRP A 96 10.50 -3.97 10.48
C TRP A 96 11.09 -4.68 11.69
N ALA A 97 11.88 -3.94 12.45
CA ALA A 97 12.38 -4.37 13.74
C ALA A 97 12.27 -3.22 14.74
N GLY A 98 11.68 -3.48 15.90
CA GLY A 98 11.52 -2.45 16.93
C GLY A 98 11.12 -2.99 18.29
N GLN A 99 10.99 -2.09 19.26
CA GLN A 99 10.63 -2.45 20.64
C GLN A 99 9.24 -3.07 20.74
N LYS A 100 8.30 -2.62 19.89
CA LYS A 100 6.94 -3.14 19.85
C LYS A 100 6.32 -2.89 18.48
N ILE A 101 5.61 -3.89 17.97
CA ILE A 101 4.80 -3.80 16.75
C ILE A 101 3.37 -4.19 17.11
N VAL A 102 2.39 -3.40 16.68
CA VAL A 102 0.97 -3.58 17.02
C VAL A 102 0.13 -3.53 15.75
N ASN A 103 -0.75 -4.51 15.58
CA ASN A 103 -1.82 -4.45 14.58
C ASN A 103 -2.86 -3.41 15.02
N THR A 104 -3.03 -2.38 14.21
CA THR A 104 -3.98 -1.30 14.42
C THR A 104 -5.07 -1.34 13.35
N THR A 105 -5.36 -2.49 12.75
CA THR A 105 -6.48 -2.64 11.80
C THR A 105 -7.78 -2.20 12.46
N GLY A 106 -8.52 -1.32 11.78
CA GLY A 106 -9.72 -0.68 12.33
C GLY A 106 -9.43 0.36 13.43
N GLN A 107 -8.17 0.70 13.67
CA GLN A 107 -7.70 1.75 14.57
C GLN A 107 -6.78 2.71 13.79
N ALA A 108 -6.57 3.91 14.34
CA ALA A 108 -5.66 4.89 13.76
C ALA A 108 -4.26 4.26 13.50
N PRO A 109 -3.72 4.36 12.27
CA PRO A 109 -2.49 3.66 11.85
C PRO A 109 -1.19 4.27 12.35
N PHE A 110 -1.21 5.22 13.29
CA PHE A 110 0.00 5.81 13.85
C PHE A 110 -0.01 5.76 15.38
N GLY A 111 1.02 5.10 15.92
CA GLY A 111 1.32 5.08 17.33
C GLY A 111 1.66 6.49 17.81
N VAL A 112 0.67 7.13 18.44
CA VAL A 112 0.79 8.22 19.42
C VAL A 112 1.98 9.17 19.22
N THR A 113 1.76 10.21 18.42
CA THR A 113 2.23 11.54 18.81
C THR A 113 1.03 12.30 19.38
N ASP A 114 1.17 12.84 20.58
CA ASP A 114 0.25 13.87 21.07
C ASP A 114 0.27 15.02 20.04
N GLY A 115 -0.78 15.12 19.22
CA GLY A 115 -0.84 16.09 18.13
C GLY A 115 -2.03 15.86 17.21
N ASN A 116 -2.50 16.93 16.56
CA ASN A 116 -3.53 16.81 15.54
C ASN A 116 -2.92 16.20 14.27
N TRP A 117 -3.58 15.20 13.69
CA TRP A 117 -3.19 14.63 12.41
C TRP A 117 -4.41 14.21 11.60
N SER A 118 -4.23 14.13 10.28
CA SER A 118 -5.20 13.54 9.37
C SER A 118 -4.50 12.61 8.39
N ILE A 119 -5.12 11.46 8.11
CA ILE A 119 -4.67 10.51 7.09
C ILE A 119 -5.86 10.17 6.22
N GLY A 120 -5.67 10.11 4.91
CA GLY A 120 -6.74 9.69 4.02
C GLY A 120 -6.26 8.76 2.92
N SER A 121 -7.18 7.93 2.45
CA SER A 121 -6.96 7.00 1.35
C SER A 121 -8.16 7.02 0.41
N GLY A 122 -7.86 7.14 -0.87
CA GLY A 122 -8.82 7.04 -1.97
C GLY A 122 -8.96 5.59 -2.43
N TRP A 123 -10.18 5.19 -2.77
CA TRP A 123 -10.45 3.87 -3.34
C TRP A 123 -11.69 3.91 -4.23
N GLU A 124 -11.88 2.87 -5.04
CA GLU A 124 -12.98 2.77 -6.00
C GLU A 124 -13.87 1.56 -5.66
N ALA A 125 -15.17 1.69 -5.91
CA ALA A 125 -16.16 0.62 -5.72
C ALA A 125 -17.08 0.48 -6.93
N GLU A 126 -17.63 -0.71 -7.19
CA GLU A 126 -18.62 -0.95 -8.25
C GLU A 126 -19.85 -0.05 -8.08
N GLY A 127 -20.17 0.28 -6.84
CA GLY A 127 -21.15 1.29 -6.50
C GLY A 127 -21.37 1.36 -5.00
N VAL A 128 -22.26 2.25 -4.59
CA VAL A 128 -22.65 2.43 -3.19
C VAL A 128 -24.15 2.62 -3.05
N TRP A 129 -24.70 2.11 -1.95
CA TRP A 129 -26.03 2.51 -1.51
C TRP A 129 -25.91 3.78 -0.67
N LEU A 130 -26.31 4.93 -1.22
CA LEU A 130 -26.40 6.20 -0.50
C LEU A 130 -27.87 6.49 -0.19
N ASP A 131 -28.23 6.50 1.10
CA ASP A 131 -29.61 6.72 1.55
C ASP A 131 -30.65 5.79 0.85
N GLY A 132 -30.24 4.55 0.56
CA GLY A 132 -31.09 3.55 -0.10
C GLY A 132 -31.20 3.70 -1.63
N ILE A 133 -30.42 4.60 -2.25
CA ILE A 133 -30.29 4.74 -3.70
C ILE A 133 -28.94 4.17 -4.13
N TRP A 134 -28.94 3.31 -5.15
CA TRP A 134 -27.72 2.76 -5.72
C TRP A 134 -27.06 3.75 -6.67
N TYR A 135 -25.81 4.11 -6.40
CA TYR A 135 -24.96 4.95 -7.25
C TYR A 135 -23.80 4.12 -7.78
N ASN A 136 -23.66 4.04 -9.10
CA ASN A 136 -22.64 3.22 -9.77
C ASN A 136 -22.11 3.84 -11.08
N VAL A 137 -22.33 5.14 -11.28
CA VAL A 137 -21.78 5.88 -12.42
C VAL A 137 -21.32 7.23 -11.92
N THR A 138 -20.05 7.53 -12.09
CA THR A 138 -19.43 8.77 -11.61
C THR A 138 -18.55 9.37 -12.69
N TRP A 139 -18.59 10.70 -12.82
CA TRP A 139 -17.57 11.44 -13.57
C TRP A 139 -16.34 11.66 -12.69
N VAL A 140 -15.18 11.26 -13.20
CA VAL A 140 -13.90 11.35 -12.50
C VAL A 140 -12.89 12.15 -13.33
N ASP A 141 -12.14 13.04 -12.71
CA ASP A 141 -10.98 13.71 -13.31
C ASP A 141 -9.64 13.10 -12.87
N GLY A 142 -9.68 11.99 -12.15
CA GLY A 142 -8.49 11.33 -11.61
C GLY A 142 -7.83 12.10 -10.47
N SER A 143 -8.51 13.08 -9.85
CA SER A 143 -8.04 13.76 -8.65
C SER A 143 -8.76 13.25 -7.40
N TYR A 144 -7.98 13.00 -6.35
CA TYR A 144 -8.50 12.80 -4.99
C TYR A 144 -8.41 14.13 -4.23
N PRO A 145 -9.32 14.38 -3.27
CA PRO A 145 -9.32 15.62 -2.52
C PRO A 145 -8.15 15.62 -1.53
N HIS A 146 -7.60 16.80 -1.26
CA HIS A 146 -6.64 16.99 -0.19
C HIS A 146 -7.35 17.56 1.03
N PHE A 147 -6.93 17.18 2.24
CA PHE A 147 -7.52 17.68 3.48
C PHE A 147 -6.44 18.28 4.36
N ASP A 148 -6.78 19.38 5.05
CA ASP A 148 -5.90 19.92 6.09
C ASP A 148 -5.96 19.10 7.39
N GLU A 149 -5.17 19.50 8.39
CA GLU A 149 -5.13 18.90 9.73
C GLU A 149 -6.48 18.97 10.48
N ASN A 150 -7.43 19.78 10.00
CA ASN A 150 -8.76 19.94 10.58
C ASN A 150 -9.84 19.18 9.79
N GLY A 151 -9.48 18.46 8.73
CA GLY A 151 -10.44 17.74 7.88
C GLY A 151 -11.17 18.63 6.88
N THR A 152 -10.69 19.83 6.61
CA THR A 152 -11.26 20.72 5.59
C THR A 152 -10.71 20.33 4.22
N ILE A 153 -11.59 20.12 3.23
CA ILE A 153 -11.17 19.93 1.85
C ILE A 153 -10.43 21.19 1.38
N THR A 154 -9.22 20.98 0.87
CA THR A 154 -8.34 22.00 0.32
C THR A 154 -7.97 21.64 -1.11
N GLU A 155 -7.55 22.63 -1.90
CA GLU A 155 -6.98 22.34 -3.22
C GLU A 155 -5.74 21.46 -3.05
N SER A 156 -5.63 20.39 -3.84
CA SER A 156 -4.45 19.53 -3.82
C SER A 156 -3.21 20.37 -4.10
N PRO A 157 -2.19 20.37 -3.22
CA PRO A 157 -0.93 21.08 -3.46
C PRO A 157 -0.16 20.48 -4.65
N PHE A 158 -0.53 19.26 -5.06
CA PHE A 158 -0.04 18.60 -6.26
C PHE A 158 -1.12 18.70 -7.33
N PRO A 159 -1.02 19.63 -8.30
CA PRO A 159 -1.97 19.69 -9.40
C PRO A 159 -1.91 18.34 -10.11
N ALA A 160 -3.04 17.63 -10.14
CA ALA A 160 -3.15 16.44 -10.97
C ALA A 160 -2.80 16.86 -12.41
N PRO A 161 -2.04 16.04 -13.17
CA PRO A 161 -1.86 16.30 -14.59
C PRO A 161 -3.26 16.53 -15.19
N SER A 162 -3.39 17.51 -16.09
CA SER A 162 -4.66 17.95 -16.65
C SER A 162 -5.39 16.80 -17.34
N ASN A 163 -6.07 15.98 -16.53
CA ASN A 163 -6.73 14.79 -16.97
C ASN A 163 -8.06 15.24 -17.55
N ILE A 164 -8.30 14.87 -18.80
CA ILE A 164 -9.61 15.00 -19.41
C ILE A 164 -10.51 14.04 -18.63
N GLY A 165 -11.33 14.57 -17.72
CA GLY A 165 -12.21 13.74 -16.91
C GLY A 165 -13.16 12.92 -17.78
N HIS A 166 -13.53 11.75 -17.29
CA HIS A 166 -14.31 10.76 -18.01
C HIS A 166 -15.38 10.16 -17.12
N TRP A 167 -16.39 9.58 -17.75
CA TRP A 167 -17.39 8.79 -17.05
C TRP A 167 -16.89 7.36 -16.89
N MET A 168 -17.13 6.78 -15.71
CA MET A 168 -16.89 5.37 -15.44
C MET A 168 -18.11 4.77 -14.74
N GLU A 169 -18.36 3.48 -14.97
CA GLU A 169 -19.12 2.67 -14.03
C GLU A 169 -18.27 2.51 -12.77
N GLY A 170 -18.92 2.47 -11.60
CA GLY A 170 -18.27 2.60 -10.31
C GLY A 170 -18.33 4.00 -9.71
N VAL A 171 -17.83 4.12 -8.49
CA VAL A 171 -17.72 5.37 -7.75
C VAL A 171 -16.34 5.50 -7.10
N GLN A 172 -15.89 6.75 -6.91
CA GLN A 172 -14.70 7.07 -6.14
C GLN A 172 -15.08 7.47 -4.71
N LEU A 173 -14.42 6.83 -3.76
CA LEU A 173 -14.58 7.05 -2.33
C LEU A 173 -13.26 7.57 -1.77
N TYR A 174 -13.35 8.36 -0.72
CA TYR A 174 -12.19 8.81 0.04
C TYR A 174 -12.51 8.74 1.51
N GLU A 175 -11.71 7.98 2.25
CA GLU A 175 -11.82 7.89 3.70
C GLU A 175 -10.73 8.76 4.31
N ILE A 176 -11.11 9.59 5.29
CA ILE A 176 -10.17 10.35 6.09
C ILE A 176 -10.39 10.04 7.56
N THR A 177 -9.31 9.71 8.25
CA THR A 177 -9.29 9.62 9.71
C THR A 177 -8.58 10.84 10.26
N ILE A 178 -9.26 11.59 11.12
CA ILE A 178 -8.77 12.78 11.80
C ILE A 178 -8.62 12.45 13.27
N HIS A 179 -7.47 12.80 13.83
CA HIS A 179 -7.23 12.75 15.26
C HIS A 179 -6.91 14.15 15.76
N ASN A 180 -7.59 14.55 16.83
CA ASN A 180 -7.34 15.81 17.50
C ASN A 180 -7.61 15.68 19.01
N ASN A 181 -7.50 16.80 19.72
CA ASN A 181 -7.76 16.87 21.17
C ASN A 181 -9.17 16.39 21.61
N LEU A 182 -10.11 16.19 20.67
CA LEU A 182 -11.48 15.71 20.93
C LEU A 182 -11.66 14.22 20.65
N GLY A 183 -10.65 13.54 20.09
CA GLY A 183 -10.67 12.12 19.77
C GLY A 183 -10.36 11.83 18.29
N THR A 184 -10.64 10.59 17.88
CA THR A 184 -10.46 10.12 16.50
C THR A 184 -11.81 9.97 15.82
N THR A 185 -11.96 10.57 14.63
CA THR A 185 -13.15 10.44 13.78
C THR A 185 -12.77 10.01 12.38
N THR A 186 -13.56 9.13 11.77
CA THR A 186 -13.39 8.72 10.38
C THR A 186 -14.57 9.23 9.56
N ASN A 187 -14.27 9.99 8.52
CA ASN A 187 -15.24 10.53 7.57
C ASN A 187 -15.07 9.86 6.21
N ILE A 188 -16.17 9.65 5.49
CA ILE A 188 -16.16 9.07 4.15
C ILE A 188 -16.77 10.07 3.18
N TYR A 189 -16.06 10.34 2.09
CA TYR A 189 -16.48 11.21 1.01
C TYR A 189 -16.72 10.40 -0.26
N LEU A 190 -17.76 10.77 -1.00
CA LEU A 190 -18.10 10.22 -2.31
C LEU A 190 -17.87 11.29 -3.37
N ASN A 191 -17.18 10.94 -4.45
CA ASN A 191 -17.10 11.79 -5.62
C ASN A 191 -18.45 11.76 -6.36
N MET A 192 -19.16 12.87 -6.33
CA MET A 192 -20.41 13.08 -7.04
C MET A 192 -20.16 14.02 -8.22
N ASN A 193 -19.67 13.45 -9.31
CA ASN A 193 -19.41 14.12 -10.59
C ASN A 193 -18.42 15.29 -10.49
N GLY A 194 -17.24 15.03 -9.92
CA GLY A 194 -16.18 15.99 -9.70
C GLY A 194 -16.31 16.79 -8.40
N THR A 195 -17.36 16.54 -7.61
CA THR A 195 -17.56 17.19 -6.31
C THR A 195 -17.52 16.15 -5.19
N TRP A 196 -16.57 16.30 -4.27
CA TRP A 196 -16.46 15.44 -3.10
C TRP A 196 -17.49 15.81 -2.03
N THR A 197 -18.34 14.85 -1.67
CA THR A 197 -19.46 15.04 -0.74
C THR A 197 -19.28 14.16 0.49
N ASP A 198 -19.41 14.72 1.70
CA ASP A 198 -19.41 13.93 2.94
C ASP A 198 -20.66 13.05 3.01
N VAL A 199 -20.43 11.74 3.02
CA VAL A 199 -21.44 10.69 3.07
C VAL A 199 -21.26 9.79 4.29
N THR A 200 -20.54 10.27 5.31
CA THR A 200 -20.27 9.55 6.56
C THR A 200 -21.57 9.05 7.19
N GLY A 201 -21.65 7.74 7.45
CA GLY A 201 -22.82 7.08 8.04
C GLY A 201 -24.05 6.95 7.12
N LYS A 202 -23.97 7.40 5.86
CA LYS A 202 -25.07 7.33 4.88
C LYS A 202 -24.87 6.26 3.81
N ILE A 203 -23.65 5.73 3.69
CA ILE A 203 -23.33 4.71 2.70
C ILE A 203 -23.31 3.31 3.28
N THR A 204 -23.66 2.34 2.45
CA THR A 204 -23.28 0.93 2.62
C THR A 204 -22.45 0.51 1.41
N VAL A 205 -21.26 -0.01 1.66
CA VAL A 205 -20.29 -0.42 0.65
C VAL A 205 -19.45 -1.58 1.17
N ASP A 206 -19.15 -2.54 0.30
CA ASP A 206 -18.23 -3.63 0.63
C ASP A 206 -16.80 -3.08 0.62
N ARG A 207 -16.15 -3.10 1.79
CA ARG A 207 -14.81 -2.57 2.00
C ARG A 207 -13.80 -3.72 2.07
N PRO A 208 -12.70 -3.69 1.30
CA PRO A 208 -11.56 -4.55 1.59
C PRO A 208 -10.93 -4.13 2.93
N GLU A 209 -10.88 -5.04 3.89
CA GLU A 209 -10.20 -4.81 5.18
C GLU A 209 -8.69 -4.76 4.95
N GLY A 210 -8.13 -3.54 4.90
CA GLY A 210 -6.68 -3.35 4.90
C GLY A 210 -6.09 -3.61 6.29
N GLN A 211 -4.99 -4.36 6.35
CA GLN A 211 -4.23 -4.52 7.59
C GLN A 211 -3.39 -3.27 7.83
N CYS A 212 -3.37 -2.75 9.06
CA CYS A 212 -2.54 -1.61 9.46
C CYS A 212 -1.68 -1.99 10.65
N TYR A 213 -0.42 -1.55 10.66
CA TYR A 213 0.52 -1.84 11.74
C TYR A 213 1.28 -0.58 12.17
N THR A 214 1.56 -0.48 13.46
CA THR A 214 2.40 0.57 14.06
C THR A 214 3.62 -0.03 14.72
N MET A 215 4.72 0.69 14.70
CA MET A 215 5.95 0.33 15.38
C MET A 215 6.40 1.45 16.33
N SER A 216 6.83 1.07 17.53
CA SER A 216 7.48 1.98 18.48
C SER A 216 8.91 1.51 18.76
N GLY A 217 9.81 2.46 19.00
CA GLY A 217 11.22 2.15 19.24
C GLY A 217 11.84 1.43 18.04
N THR A 218 11.75 2.06 16.87
CA THR A 218 12.32 1.54 15.62
C THR A 218 13.79 1.18 15.81
N VAL A 219 14.22 0.09 15.21
CA VAL A 219 15.62 -0.39 15.12
C VAL A 219 15.99 -0.61 13.64
N ALA A 220 15.05 -1.11 12.84
CA ALA A 220 15.18 -1.21 11.39
C ALA A 220 13.79 -1.09 10.73
N ASP A 221 13.78 -0.54 9.51
CA ASP A 221 12.61 -0.41 8.64
C ASP A 221 13.12 -0.40 7.19
N TYR A 222 12.78 -1.44 6.43
CA TYR A 222 13.31 -1.65 5.09
C TYR A 222 12.38 -2.41 4.17
N MET A 223 12.30 -1.94 2.94
CA MET A 223 11.49 -2.55 1.89
C MET A 223 12.36 -2.96 0.70
N LEU A 224 12.27 -4.22 0.31
CA LEU A 224 12.70 -4.73 -1.00
C LEU A 224 11.51 -4.66 -1.96
N LEU A 225 11.68 -3.95 -3.06
CA LEU A 225 10.68 -3.82 -4.11
C LEU A 225 11.17 -4.48 -5.39
N PHE A 226 10.47 -5.50 -5.88
CA PHE A 226 10.87 -6.27 -7.06
C PHE A 226 10.19 -5.68 -8.30
N GLN A 227 10.99 -5.14 -9.24
CA GLN A 227 10.48 -4.39 -10.39
C GLN A 227 10.95 -4.98 -11.72
N PRO A 228 10.05 -5.08 -12.73
CA PRO A 228 10.36 -5.69 -14.02
C PRO A 228 11.25 -4.83 -14.95
N ASP A 229 11.37 -3.51 -14.72
CA ASP A 229 11.95 -2.59 -15.70
C ASP A 229 13.24 -1.87 -15.25
N LYS A 230 14.40 -2.35 -15.71
CA LYS A 230 15.76 -1.80 -15.47
C LYS A 230 15.97 -0.31 -15.80
N ASN A 231 15.01 0.35 -16.45
CA ASN A 231 15.10 1.72 -16.95
C ASN A 231 14.54 2.80 -16.00
N SER A 232 13.96 2.43 -14.85
CA SER A 232 13.60 3.41 -13.83
C SER A 232 14.89 3.85 -13.10
N THR A 233 15.14 5.17 -13.09
CA THR A 233 16.37 5.73 -12.53
C THR A 233 16.52 5.32 -11.06
N LEU A 234 17.69 4.76 -10.72
CA LEU A 234 18.16 4.48 -9.35
C LEU A 234 18.01 5.72 -8.46
N ASN A 235 16.88 5.83 -7.79
CA ASN A 235 16.79 6.59 -6.57
C ASN A 235 16.58 5.55 -5.47
N ASP A 236 17.67 5.09 -4.87
CA ASP A 236 17.68 4.74 -3.44
C ASP A 236 17.42 6.05 -2.68
N SER A 237 16.21 6.62 -2.82
CA SER A 237 15.80 7.80 -2.08
C SER A 237 15.23 7.34 -0.76
N GLY A 238 16.12 6.94 0.15
CA GLY A 238 15.79 6.81 1.57
C GLY A 238 15.70 8.21 2.19
N PHE A 239 14.55 8.88 2.09
CA PHE A 239 14.23 10.02 2.93
C PHE A 239 13.17 9.62 3.95
N GLY A 240 13.61 9.35 5.18
CA GLY A 240 12.76 9.26 6.36
C GLY A 240 11.83 8.04 6.41
N TYR A 241 11.95 7.29 7.50
CA TYR A 241 11.10 6.14 7.88
C TYR A 241 11.39 4.81 7.18
N CYS A 242 11.33 4.70 5.85
CA CYS A 242 11.50 3.41 5.17
C CYS A 242 12.61 3.48 4.11
N SER A 243 13.73 2.77 4.33
CA SER A 243 14.72 2.61 3.27
C SER A 243 14.20 1.59 2.25
N THR A 244 13.98 2.02 1.02
CA THR A 244 13.52 1.14 -0.07
C THR A 244 14.69 0.80 -0.98
N LYS A 245 14.85 -0.48 -1.32
CA LYS A 245 15.77 -0.95 -2.36
C LYS A 245 15.01 -1.63 -3.47
N ASN A 246 15.20 -1.11 -4.68
CA ASN A 246 14.62 -1.67 -5.89
C ASN A 246 15.50 -2.81 -6.39
N ILE A 247 14.89 -3.97 -6.61
CA ILE A 247 15.52 -5.17 -7.16
C ILE A 247 14.95 -5.40 -8.55
N TRP A 248 15.82 -5.43 -9.56
CA TRP A 248 15.42 -5.75 -10.92
C TRP A 248 15.14 -7.24 -11.08
N VAL A 249 14.02 -7.57 -11.71
CA VAL A 249 13.60 -8.96 -11.97
C VAL A 249 13.36 -9.22 -13.46
N GLY A 250 13.56 -10.48 -13.87
CA GLY A 250 13.49 -10.91 -15.27
C GLY A 250 14.81 -11.47 -15.80
N GLU A 251 14.92 -11.60 -17.13
CA GLU A 251 16.08 -12.20 -17.81
C GLU A 251 17.39 -11.51 -17.41
N ASP A 252 18.40 -12.31 -17.06
CA ASP A 252 19.72 -11.89 -16.54
C ASP A 252 19.71 -11.09 -15.22
N THR A 253 18.57 -11.02 -14.53
CA THR A 253 18.41 -10.33 -13.24
C THR A 253 17.89 -11.29 -12.16
N PHE A 254 17.49 -10.77 -10.99
CA PHE A 254 17.02 -11.63 -9.92
C PHE A 254 15.73 -12.34 -10.33
N ASP A 255 15.69 -13.67 -10.19
CA ASP A 255 14.46 -14.43 -10.41
C ASP A 255 13.59 -14.33 -9.17
N ASN A 256 12.44 -13.65 -9.26
CA ASN A 256 11.46 -13.56 -8.18
C ASN A 256 10.32 -14.59 -8.30
N LEU A 257 10.43 -15.55 -9.21
CA LEU A 257 9.50 -16.65 -9.34
C LEU A 257 9.78 -17.73 -8.29
N PHE A 258 8.70 -18.22 -7.67
CA PHE A 258 8.70 -19.34 -6.74
C PHE A 258 7.84 -20.45 -7.32
N THR A 259 8.46 -21.60 -7.57
CA THR A 259 7.74 -22.82 -7.97
C THR A 259 6.94 -23.39 -6.78
N PRO A 260 5.90 -24.20 -7.02
CA PRO A 260 5.12 -24.83 -5.95
C PRO A 260 5.99 -25.58 -4.94
N GLY A 261 5.82 -25.27 -3.65
CA GLY A 261 6.58 -25.86 -2.54
C GLY A 261 8.03 -25.36 -2.40
N GLN A 262 8.47 -24.40 -3.21
CA GLN A 262 9.84 -23.89 -3.14
C GLN A 262 10.02 -22.96 -1.93
N SER A 263 11.11 -23.16 -1.20
CA SER A 263 11.60 -22.27 -0.14
C SER A 263 12.91 -21.61 -0.57
N ARG A 264 13.03 -20.30 -0.32
CA ARG A 264 14.24 -19.51 -0.63
C ARG A 264 14.55 -18.58 0.54
N LEU A 265 15.84 -18.31 0.75
CA LEU A 265 16.28 -17.44 1.82
C LEU A 265 16.49 -16.02 1.29
N ILE A 266 15.55 -15.14 1.56
CA ILE A 266 15.56 -13.74 1.12
C ILE A 266 16.24 -12.87 2.18
N VAL A 267 17.16 -12.04 1.72
CA VAL A 267 18.07 -11.25 2.55
C VAL A 267 17.65 -9.79 2.55
N VAL A 268 17.39 -9.26 3.74
CA VAL A 268 17.07 -7.86 3.96
C VAL A 268 18.23 -7.20 4.72
N THR A 269 18.84 -6.18 4.12
CA THR A 269 20.01 -5.52 4.68
C THR A 269 19.92 -4.01 4.52
N GLY A 270 20.48 -3.28 5.48
CA GLY A 270 20.50 -1.84 5.42
C GLY A 270 21.21 -1.20 6.60
N SER A 271 21.15 0.11 6.62
CA SER A 271 21.77 0.96 7.64
C SER A 271 20.81 2.07 8.04
N TRP A 272 20.75 2.37 9.33
CA TRP A 272 19.92 3.43 9.87
C TRP A 272 20.75 4.37 10.76
N ASP A 273 20.88 5.61 10.30
CA ASP A 273 21.50 6.69 11.06
C ASP A 273 20.49 7.30 12.03
N VAL A 274 20.72 7.11 13.32
CA VAL A 274 19.80 7.54 14.38
C VAL A 274 20.06 8.99 14.73
N ARG A 275 19.08 9.89 14.54
CA ARG A 275 19.19 11.32 14.91
C ARG A 275 17.94 11.82 15.63
N LYS A 276 18.10 12.86 16.46
CA LYS A 276 17.11 13.37 17.42
C LYS A 276 15.74 13.76 16.87
N PRO A 277 15.55 14.36 15.68
CA PRO A 277 14.19 14.62 15.21
C PRO A 277 13.42 13.33 14.88
N TRP A 278 14.09 12.18 14.83
CA TRP A 278 13.54 10.91 14.34
C TRP A 278 13.57 9.78 15.38
N ALA A 279 14.11 10.03 16.58
CA ALA A 279 14.24 9.01 17.63
C ALA A 279 13.82 9.57 18.98
N ASN A 280 12.66 9.11 19.47
CA ASN A 280 12.21 9.34 20.85
C ASN A 280 12.88 8.37 21.85
N VAL A 281 13.51 7.31 21.34
CA VAL A 281 14.16 6.24 22.11
C VAL A 281 15.49 5.90 21.44
N ASN A 282 16.53 5.61 22.23
CA ASN A 282 17.81 5.12 21.71
C ASN A 282 17.68 3.65 21.29
N PRO A 283 17.86 3.29 20.01
CA PRO A 283 17.75 1.91 19.56
C PRO A 283 18.86 1.00 20.08
N VAL A 284 19.99 1.56 20.51
CA VAL A 284 21.03 0.77 21.20
C VAL A 284 20.48 0.22 22.52
N ASP A 285 19.76 1.03 23.29
CA ASP A 285 19.14 0.58 24.55
C ASP A 285 18.10 -0.52 24.31
N ILE A 286 17.36 -0.44 23.19
CA ILE A 286 16.38 -1.46 22.78
C ILE A 286 17.10 -2.78 22.46
N LEU A 287 18.18 -2.73 21.70
CA LEU A 287 19.02 -3.90 21.39
C LEU A 287 19.63 -4.51 22.66
N GLU A 288 20.09 -3.67 23.60
CA GLU A 288 20.67 -4.12 24.88
C GLU A 288 19.67 -4.80 25.81
N ASN A 289 18.39 -4.46 25.72
CA ASN A 289 17.33 -5.17 26.44
C ASN A 289 17.18 -6.64 25.97
N GLY A 290 17.70 -6.98 24.78
CA GLY A 290 17.78 -8.36 24.30
C GLY A 290 16.46 -8.94 23.80
N SER A 291 15.39 -8.17 23.73
CA SER A 291 14.11 -8.58 23.15
C SER A 291 13.64 -7.57 22.12
N LEU A 292 13.25 -8.07 20.95
CA LEU A 292 12.88 -7.26 19.80
C LEU A 292 11.67 -7.87 19.09
N TRP A 293 10.76 -7.04 18.61
CA TRP A 293 9.69 -7.47 17.72
C TRP A 293 10.16 -7.31 16.28
N LEU A 294 9.94 -8.35 15.49
CA LEU A 294 10.13 -8.36 14.05
C LEU A 294 8.77 -8.43 13.38
N LYS A 295 8.64 -7.72 12.26
CA LYS A 295 7.55 -7.88 11.30
C LYS A 295 8.13 -8.09 9.92
N VAL A 296 7.59 -9.04 9.19
CA VAL A 296 7.88 -9.22 7.76
C VAL A 296 6.56 -9.24 7.03
N ASP A 297 6.42 -8.39 6.01
CA ASP A 297 5.32 -8.47 5.06
C ASP A 297 5.85 -8.86 3.69
N THR A 298 5.10 -9.68 2.97
CA THR A 298 5.34 -9.93 1.56
C THR A 298 4.10 -9.65 0.76
N HIS A 299 4.27 -8.95 -0.36
CA HIS A 299 3.25 -8.84 -1.41
C HIS A 299 3.62 -9.80 -2.53
N ASN A 300 2.66 -10.62 -2.97
CA ASN A 300 2.90 -11.63 -4.00
C ASN A 300 1.67 -11.81 -4.89
N SER A 301 1.87 -12.45 -6.04
CA SER A 301 0.77 -12.81 -6.96
C SER A 301 1.03 -14.13 -7.65
N LEU A 302 -0.04 -14.86 -8.00
CA LEU A 302 0.11 -16.06 -8.83
C LEU A 302 0.36 -15.70 -10.29
N VAL A 303 1.22 -16.48 -10.95
CA VAL A 303 1.49 -16.35 -12.39
C VAL A 303 0.44 -17.11 -13.19
N MET A 304 -0.69 -16.44 -13.46
CA MET A 304 -1.76 -16.97 -14.30
C MET A 304 -2.40 -15.86 -15.15
N ASN A 305 -3.20 -16.24 -16.15
CA ASN A 305 -3.92 -15.26 -16.96
C ASN A 305 -4.97 -14.56 -16.09
N PRO A 306 -4.87 -13.24 -15.86
CA PRO A 306 -5.83 -12.54 -15.03
C PRO A 306 -7.14 -12.28 -15.77
N GLU A 307 -7.19 -12.31 -17.11
CA GLU A 307 -8.40 -11.94 -17.85
C GLU A 307 -9.38 -13.12 -17.98
N LEU A 308 -10.58 -12.96 -17.41
CA LEU A 308 -11.69 -13.93 -17.50
C LEU A 308 -12.71 -13.57 -18.59
N GLY A 309 -12.57 -12.42 -19.25
CA GLY A 309 -13.54 -11.84 -20.18
C GLY A 309 -14.47 -10.82 -19.51
N ASP A 310 -15.24 -10.08 -20.30
CA ASP A 310 -16.24 -9.10 -19.83
C ASP A 310 -15.71 -8.09 -18.78
N ASN A 311 -14.49 -7.58 -18.97
CA ASN A 311 -13.76 -6.70 -18.02
C ASN A 311 -13.61 -7.28 -16.61
N THR A 312 -13.70 -8.62 -16.48
CA THR A 312 -13.48 -9.32 -15.23
C THR A 312 -12.04 -9.82 -15.17
N PHE A 313 -11.35 -9.42 -14.11
CA PHE A 313 -10.00 -9.83 -13.80
C PHE A 313 -9.98 -10.70 -12.55
N LEU A 314 -9.22 -11.77 -12.60
CA LEU A 314 -8.92 -12.63 -11.48
C LEU A 314 -7.84 -11.96 -10.64
N ASP A 315 -8.19 -11.58 -9.41
CA ASP A 315 -7.24 -11.05 -8.44
C ASP A 315 -6.56 -12.21 -7.73
N THR A 316 -5.26 -12.37 -7.96
CA THR A 316 -4.43 -13.42 -7.35
C THR A 316 -3.42 -12.86 -6.36
N TRP A 317 -3.57 -11.58 -6.00
CA TRP A 317 -2.67 -10.92 -5.08
C TRP A 317 -2.93 -11.42 -3.66
N SER A 318 -1.85 -11.51 -2.89
CA SER A 318 -1.95 -11.73 -1.46
C SER A 318 -0.83 -11.01 -0.73
N ASP A 319 -1.18 -10.58 0.48
CA ASP A 319 -0.25 -10.11 1.47
C ASP A 319 -0.10 -11.16 2.55
N THR A 320 1.13 -11.42 2.97
CA THR A 320 1.40 -12.29 4.12
C THR A 320 2.25 -11.56 5.12
N THR A 321 1.79 -11.55 6.37
CA THR A 321 2.46 -10.88 7.49
C THR A 321 2.90 -11.92 8.53
N LEU A 322 4.18 -11.88 8.88
CA LEU A 322 4.73 -12.52 10.08
C LEU A 322 5.02 -11.43 11.11
N ILE A 323 4.51 -11.60 12.33
CA ILE A 323 4.94 -10.81 13.49
C ILE A 323 5.42 -11.75 14.58
N GLN A 324 6.63 -11.54 15.07
CA GLN A 324 7.18 -12.36 16.14
C GLN A 324 8.09 -11.56 17.06
N GLN A 325 8.11 -11.96 18.33
CA GLN A 325 9.09 -11.49 19.30
C GLN A 325 10.27 -12.44 19.34
N ILE A 326 11.48 -11.91 19.23
CA ILE A 326 12.73 -12.67 19.28
C ILE A 326 13.55 -12.30 20.52
N THR A 327 14.48 -13.19 20.87
CA THR A 327 15.52 -12.94 21.88
C THR A 327 16.87 -12.85 21.18
N LEU A 328 17.61 -11.78 21.48
CA LEU A 328 18.92 -11.49 20.90
C LEU A 328 20.03 -11.95 21.83
N THR A 329 21.11 -12.47 21.25
CA THR A 329 22.36 -12.77 21.92
C THR A 329 23.40 -11.70 21.54
N LYS A 330 23.97 -11.01 22.53
CA LYS A 330 25.01 -10.00 22.31
C LYS A 330 26.39 -10.65 22.14
N ILE A 331 27.06 -10.37 21.03
CA ILE A 331 28.45 -10.78 20.75
C ILE A 331 29.24 -9.56 20.28
N GLY A 332 29.98 -8.94 21.20
CA GLY A 332 30.61 -7.65 20.94
C GLY A 332 29.56 -6.57 20.67
N ASN A 333 29.63 -5.95 19.49
CA ASN A 333 28.66 -4.94 19.03
C ASN A 333 27.51 -5.52 18.19
N ASN A 334 27.46 -6.85 18.05
CA ASN A 334 26.43 -7.55 17.30
C ASN A 334 25.35 -8.07 18.24
N TYR A 335 24.09 -7.96 17.82
CA TYR A 335 22.92 -8.49 18.50
C TYR A 335 22.25 -9.48 17.56
N ILE A 336 22.39 -10.76 17.88
CA ILE A 336 22.15 -11.85 16.95
C ILE A 336 20.96 -12.68 17.41
N TYR A 337 20.03 -12.92 16.51
CA TYR A 337 19.07 -14.00 16.55
C TYR A 337 19.44 -15.01 15.47
N ASN A 338 19.64 -16.27 15.85
CA ASN A 338 20.09 -17.31 14.94
C ASN A 338 19.33 -18.62 15.23
N LYS A 339 18.56 -19.07 14.25
CA LYS A 339 17.79 -20.32 14.27
C LYS A 339 18.37 -21.37 13.32
N ALA A 340 19.22 -20.96 12.37
CA ALA A 340 19.61 -21.76 11.21
C ALA A 340 21.10 -22.09 11.10
N LEU A 341 22.00 -21.15 11.43
CA LEU A 341 23.44 -21.35 11.25
C LEU A 341 24.03 -22.12 12.42
N LEU A 342 24.80 -23.16 12.11
CA LEU A 342 25.77 -23.77 13.02
C LEU A 342 27.04 -22.92 13.10
N ASP A 343 27.86 -23.14 14.13
CA ASP A 343 29.07 -22.34 14.42
C ASP A 343 30.08 -22.23 13.25
N ASN A 344 30.06 -23.17 12.32
CA ASN A 344 30.97 -23.24 11.17
C ASN A 344 30.30 -22.89 9.83
N GLN A 345 29.05 -22.44 9.84
CA GLN A 345 28.30 -22.09 8.65
C GLN A 345 28.22 -20.57 8.46
N ILE A 346 28.17 -20.15 7.20
CA ILE A 346 27.95 -18.74 6.83
C ILE A 346 26.86 -18.64 5.76
N PHE A 347 26.30 -17.45 5.62
CA PHE A 347 25.50 -17.12 4.45
C PHE A 347 26.41 -16.66 3.32
N GLN A 348 26.37 -17.37 2.20
CA GLN A 348 26.88 -16.92 0.92
C GLN A 348 25.74 -16.27 0.14
N LEU A 349 25.89 -15.00 -0.23
CA LEU A 349 24.88 -14.30 -1.02
C LEU A 349 25.01 -14.65 -2.51
N ASP A 350 23.88 -14.58 -3.22
CA ASP A 350 23.85 -14.55 -4.67
C ASP A 350 24.52 -13.28 -5.23
N GLN A 351 24.66 -13.22 -6.55
CA GLN A 351 25.27 -12.07 -7.24
C GLN A 351 24.43 -10.78 -7.15
N TYR A 352 23.16 -10.88 -6.76
CA TYR A 352 22.25 -9.75 -6.63
C TYR A 352 22.20 -9.20 -5.19
N GLY A 353 22.74 -9.95 -4.22
CA GLY A 353 22.67 -9.64 -2.80
C GLY A 353 21.25 -9.75 -2.23
N VAL A 354 20.44 -10.65 -2.79
CA VAL A 354 19.01 -10.84 -2.44
C VAL A 354 18.76 -12.21 -1.86
N GLU A 355 19.37 -13.26 -2.42
CA GLU A 355 19.22 -14.63 -1.91
C GLU A 355 20.47 -15.07 -1.14
N ALA A 356 20.28 -15.83 -0.07
CA ALA A 356 21.35 -16.43 0.71
C ALA A 356 21.36 -17.95 0.60
N PHE A 357 22.56 -18.52 0.65
CA PHE A 357 22.79 -19.96 0.74
C PHE A 357 23.63 -20.26 1.98
N ILE A 358 23.28 -21.31 2.70
CA ILE A 358 24.07 -21.77 3.86
C ILE A 358 25.19 -22.67 3.33
N THR A 359 26.44 -22.33 3.64
CA THR A 359 27.64 -23.07 3.21
C THR A 359 28.49 -23.54 4.37
#